data_AF-A0A068YGZ2-F1
#
_entry.id   AF-A0A068YGZ2-F1
#
_cell.length_a   1.000
_cell.length_b   1.000
_cell.length_c   1.000
_cell.angle_alpha   90.00
_cell.angle_beta   90.00
_cell.angle_gamma   90.00
#
_symmetry.space_group_name_H-M   'P 1'
#
loop_
_entity.id
_entity.type
_entity.pdbx_description
1 polymer ?
#
loop_
_entity_poly.entity_id
_entity_poly.type
_entity_poly.pdbx_seq_one_letter_code
_entity_poly.pdbx_strand_id
1 'polypeptide(L)'
;MTPAQVNAAMASYPEAVRNELAGHWTLCGDVCPKMFAGLQAAHGEHGLHERITAFSTPAGGSYAVLMQQRQGFQHRFLLPLFEPKVAAFLAAMARGTLAISLANNDGADALVWRSRIKAPELLALQVLAMPLSQAVREQVVMEYFRVVKDMTEPARIPPAPQGEAVHHVSLTILMPDETLRKCDKRLMGCGMMG
;
A
#
# COMPACT_ATOMS: atom_id res chain seq x y z
N MET A 1 -8.47 3.43 -1.49
CA MET A 1 -9.84 3.90 -1.79
C MET A 1 -9.78 5.34 -2.25
N THR A 2 -10.55 5.68 -3.28
CA THR A 2 -10.76 7.09 -3.71
C THR A 2 -11.60 7.83 -2.67
N PRO A 3 -11.59 9.18 -2.64
CA PRO A 3 -12.45 9.94 -1.74
C PRO A 3 -13.94 9.61 -1.89
N ALA A 4 -14.41 9.37 -3.12
CA ALA A 4 -15.80 8.96 -3.37
C ALA A 4 -16.12 7.59 -2.74
N GLN A 5 -15.19 6.63 -2.85
CA GLN A 5 -15.34 5.31 -2.21
C GLN A 5 -15.31 5.42 -0.68
N VAL A 6 -14.46 6.27 -0.12
CA VAL A 6 -14.42 6.54 1.32
C VAL A 6 -15.75 7.13 1.80
N ASN A 7 -16.28 8.15 1.11
CA ASN A 7 -17.57 8.74 1.46
C ASN A 7 -18.71 7.71 1.43
N ALA A 8 -18.73 6.81 0.44
CA ALA A 8 -19.72 5.75 0.34
C ALA A 8 -19.58 4.73 1.48
N ALA A 9 -18.35 4.28 1.77
CA ALA A 9 -18.08 3.31 2.83
C ALA A 9 -18.37 3.86 4.24
N MET A 10 -18.19 5.17 4.44
CA MET A 10 -18.39 5.83 5.72
C MET A 10 -19.81 6.39 5.92
N ALA A 11 -20.76 6.10 5.02
CA ALA A 11 -22.10 6.70 5.06
C ALA A 11 -22.82 6.49 6.41
N SER A 12 -22.62 5.33 7.04
CA SER A 12 -23.20 4.94 8.33
C SER A 12 -22.38 5.37 9.56
N TYR A 13 -21.22 6.00 9.37
CA TYR A 13 -20.34 6.41 10.47
C TYR A 13 -20.73 7.78 11.05
N PRO A 14 -20.34 8.08 12.31
CA PRO A 14 -20.56 9.39 12.92
C PRO A 14 -20.02 10.54 12.06
N GLU A 15 -20.73 11.67 12.06
CA GLU A 15 -20.41 12.82 11.21
C GLU A 15 -18.98 13.33 11.40
N ALA A 16 -18.49 13.36 12.64
CA ALA A 16 -17.11 13.77 12.93
C ALA A 16 -16.07 12.93 12.16
N VAL A 17 -16.24 11.61 12.12
CA VAL A 17 -15.35 10.69 11.39
C VAL A 17 -15.48 10.88 9.89
N ARG A 18 -16.72 11.09 9.39
CA ARG A 18 -16.94 11.37 7.96
C ARG A 18 -16.24 12.67 7.54
N ASN A 19 -16.34 13.72 8.34
CA ASN A 19 -15.73 15.02 8.06
C ASN A 19 -14.19 14.93 8.12
N GLU A 20 -13.65 14.11 9.01
CA GLU A 20 -12.19 13.91 9.12
C GLU A 20 -11.59 13.21 7.88
N LEU A 21 -12.36 12.35 7.21
CA LEU A 21 -11.90 11.59 6.04
C LEU A 21 -12.42 12.14 4.71
N ALA A 22 -13.30 13.14 4.75
CA ALA A 22 -13.89 13.73 3.57
C ALA A 22 -12.80 14.31 2.65
N GLY A 23 -12.82 13.90 1.38
CA GLY A 23 -11.85 14.36 0.39
C GLY A 23 -10.49 13.66 0.44
N HIS A 24 -10.26 12.75 1.39
CA HIS A 24 -8.99 12.03 1.52
C HIS A 24 -8.96 10.78 0.64
N TRP A 25 -7.80 10.49 0.06
CA TRP A 25 -7.52 9.15 -0.41
C TRP A 25 -7.06 8.31 0.77
N THR A 26 -7.62 7.11 0.90
CA THR A 26 -7.30 6.25 2.04
C THR A 26 -6.63 4.97 1.56
N LEU A 27 -5.44 4.67 2.08
CA LEU A 27 -4.86 3.33 1.98
C LEU A 27 -5.41 2.48 3.11
N CYS A 28 -6.05 1.37 2.75
CA CYS A 28 -6.73 0.49 3.69
C CYS A 28 -6.00 -0.85 3.71
N GLY A 29 -5.71 -1.36 4.90
CA GLY A 29 -5.00 -2.61 5.10
C GLY A 29 -5.31 -3.21 6.46
N ASP A 30 -4.72 -4.37 6.73
CA ASP A 30 -4.92 -5.12 7.96
C ASP A 30 -3.62 -5.29 8.71
N VAL A 31 -3.69 -5.28 10.03
CA VAL A 31 -2.57 -5.58 10.92
C VAL A 31 -2.92 -6.67 11.90
N CYS A 32 -1.89 -7.36 12.40
CA CYS A 32 -2.12 -8.35 13.44
C CYS A 32 -2.70 -7.72 14.72
N PRO A 33 -3.47 -8.47 15.52
CA PRO A 33 -4.12 -7.94 16.72
C PRO A 33 -3.19 -7.26 17.72
N LYS A 34 -1.94 -7.74 17.84
CA LYS A 34 -0.93 -7.12 18.73
C LYS A 34 -0.52 -5.72 18.28
N MET A 35 -0.30 -5.54 16.97
CA MET A 35 0.00 -4.23 16.42
C MET A 35 -1.20 -3.30 16.55
N PHE A 36 -2.41 -3.80 16.27
CA PHE A 36 -3.64 -3.03 16.42
C PHE A 36 -3.85 -2.52 17.84
N ALA A 37 -3.74 -3.41 18.85
CA ALA A 37 -3.87 -3.04 20.26
C ALA A 37 -2.81 -2.00 20.66
N GLY A 38 -1.58 -2.14 20.15
CA GLY A 38 -0.53 -1.14 20.30
C GLY A 38 -1.00 0.22 19.78
N LEU A 39 -1.37 0.30 18.49
CA LEU A 39 -1.88 1.51 17.84
C LEU A 39 -3.02 2.15 18.65
N GLN A 40 -4.03 1.37 19.03
CA GLN A 40 -5.17 1.83 19.82
C GLN A 40 -4.74 2.45 21.16
N ALA A 41 -3.80 1.83 21.87
CA ALA A 41 -3.35 2.27 23.19
C ALA A 41 -2.57 3.59 23.19
N ALA A 42 -2.02 4.06 22.05
CA ALA A 42 -1.52 5.44 21.95
C ALA A 42 -2.39 6.33 21.07
N HIS A 43 -3.68 6.03 20.99
CA HIS A 43 -4.63 6.88 20.26
C HIS A 43 -4.24 7.08 18.80
N GLY A 44 -3.88 6.00 18.10
CA GLY A 44 -3.58 6.04 16.66
C GLY A 44 -2.10 6.31 16.36
N GLU A 45 -1.82 7.48 15.79
CA GLU A 45 -0.53 7.81 15.18
C GLU A 45 0.54 8.32 16.16
N HIS A 46 0.23 8.56 17.43
CA HIS A 46 1.23 9.03 18.38
C HIS A 46 2.37 8.00 18.53
N GLY A 47 3.61 8.46 18.31
CA GLY A 47 4.80 7.60 18.30
C GLY A 47 4.92 6.66 17.09
N LEU A 48 4.04 6.79 16.09
CA LEU A 48 4.14 6.05 14.83
C LEU A 48 5.19 6.69 13.92
N HIS A 49 6.04 5.87 13.32
CA HIS A 49 6.96 6.29 12.28
C HIS A 49 6.42 5.89 10.91
N GLU A 50 6.37 6.85 9.99
CA GLU A 50 5.98 6.61 8.61
C GLU A 50 7.14 6.96 7.69
N ARG A 51 7.31 6.17 6.63
CA ARG A 51 8.20 6.50 5.53
C ARG A 51 7.70 5.84 4.25
N ILE A 52 8.10 6.42 3.13
CA ILE A 52 7.92 5.82 1.82
C ILE A 52 9.27 5.61 1.16
N THR A 53 9.46 4.44 0.56
CA THR A 53 10.65 4.11 -0.24
C THR A 53 10.23 3.52 -1.57
N ALA A 54 11.07 3.64 -2.59
CA ALA A 54 10.83 3.00 -3.87
C ALA A 54 12.08 2.29 -4.37
N PHE A 55 11.86 1.27 -5.19
CA PHE A 55 12.91 0.48 -5.82
C PHE A 55 12.41 -0.11 -7.14
N SER A 56 13.35 -0.56 -7.96
CA SER A 56 13.07 -1.30 -9.19
C SER A 56 13.69 -2.70 -9.11
N THR A 57 13.04 -3.67 -9.73
CA THR A 57 13.54 -5.04 -9.86
C THR A 57 14.34 -5.22 -11.15
N PRO A 58 15.15 -6.30 -11.27
CA PRO A 58 15.93 -6.55 -12.48
C PRO A 58 15.09 -6.66 -13.76
N ALA A 59 13.86 -7.18 -13.71
CA ALA A 59 12.97 -7.20 -14.89
C ALA A 59 12.38 -5.83 -15.26
N GLY A 60 12.67 -4.78 -14.48
CA GLY A 60 12.20 -3.42 -14.73
C GLY A 60 10.87 -3.06 -14.08
N GLY A 61 10.40 -3.86 -13.11
CA GLY A 61 9.22 -3.51 -12.31
C GLY A 61 9.56 -2.52 -11.22
N SER A 62 8.90 -1.36 -11.18
CA SER A 62 9.06 -0.37 -10.10
C SER A 62 7.97 -0.50 -9.04
N TYR A 63 8.38 -0.37 -7.78
CA TYR A 63 7.53 -0.55 -6.60
C TYR A 63 7.79 0.57 -5.59
N ALA A 64 6.74 0.96 -4.88
CA ALA A 64 6.85 1.77 -3.67
C ALA A 64 6.38 0.96 -2.46
N VAL A 65 7.04 1.19 -1.33
CA VAL A 65 6.67 0.65 -0.03
C VAL A 65 6.41 1.81 0.91
N LEU A 66 5.16 1.93 1.33
CA LEU A 66 4.77 2.85 2.38
C LEU A 66 4.72 2.05 3.67
N MET A 67 5.60 2.35 4.63
CA MET A 67 5.64 1.63 5.91
C MET A 67 5.20 2.49 7.08
N GLN A 68 4.52 1.84 8.02
CA GLN A 68 4.25 2.37 9.35
C GLN A 68 4.90 1.46 10.38
N GLN A 69 5.69 2.01 11.29
CA GLN A 69 6.35 1.27 12.34
C GLN A 69 5.98 1.82 13.70
N ARG A 70 5.67 0.90 14.61
CA ARG A 70 5.57 1.18 16.03
C ARG A 70 6.17 0.03 16.81
N GLN A 71 7.13 0.38 17.66
CA GLN A 71 7.93 -0.60 18.36
C GLN A 71 8.57 -1.59 17.34
N GLY A 72 8.60 -2.88 17.65
CA GLY A 72 9.05 -3.90 16.70
C GLY A 72 7.98 -4.42 15.73
N PHE A 73 6.84 -3.74 15.59
CA PHE A 73 5.81 -4.04 14.60
C PHE A 73 5.89 -3.08 13.42
N GLN A 74 5.81 -3.63 12.20
CA GLN A 74 5.76 -2.84 10.98
C GLN A 74 4.61 -3.28 10.09
N HIS A 75 3.83 -2.32 9.59
CA HIS A 75 2.90 -2.52 8.49
C HIS A 75 3.51 -1.94 7.22
N ARG A 76 3.27 -2.60 6.08
CA ARG A 76 3.77 -2.21 4.76
C ARG A 76 2.63 -2.23 3.76
N PHE A 77 2.47 -1.14 3.01
CA PHE A 77 1.73 -1.15 1.75
C PHE A 77 2.72 -1.35 0.61
N LEU A 78 2.55 -2.40 -0.19
CA LEU A 78 3.31 -2.60 -1.42
C LEU A 78 2.50 -2.10 -2.62
N LEU A 79 3.02 -1.08 -3.29
CA LEU A 79 2.39 -0.40 -4.43
C LEU A 79 3.19 -0.69 -5.72
N PRO A 80 2.67 -1.48 -6.67
CA PRO A 80 3.27 -1.61 -8.00
C PRO A 80 3.10 -0.30 -8.77
N LEU A 81 4.20 0.44 -9.00
CA LEU A 81 4.16 1.77 -9.60
C LEU A 81 3.79 1.75 -11.09
N PHE A 82 3.93 0.59 -11.73
CA PHE A 82 3.52 0.39 -13.11
C PHE A 82 2.01 0.19 -13.32
N GLU A 83 1.23 0.12 -12.23
CA GLU A 83 -0.23 -0.01 -12.32
C GLU A 83 -0.90 1.36 -12.49
N PRO A 84 -1.81 1.53 -13.48
CA PRO A 84 -2.49 2.81 -13.72
C PRO A 84 -3.23 3.37 -12.52
N LYS A 85 -3.86 2.51 -11.69
CA LYS A 85 -4.52 2.94 -10.45
C LYS A 85 -3.55 3.56 -9.44
N VAL A 86 -2.29 3.11 -9.40
CA VAL A 86 -1.25 3.68 -8.53
C VAL A 86 -0.78 5.01 -9.09
N ALA A 87 -0.56 5.11 -10.40
CA ALA A 87 -0.24 6.38 -11.05
C ALA A 87 -1.33 7.44 -10.82
N ALA A 88 -2.61 7.07 -10.95
CA ALA A 88 -3.73 7.96 -10.67
C ALA A 88 -3.79 8.40 -9.20
N PHE A 89 -3.54 7.48 -8.27
CA PHE A 89 -3.40 7.79 -6.84
C PHE A 89 -2.28 8.82 -6.61
N LEU A 90 -1.07 8.57 -7.11
CA LEU A 90 0.08 9.48 -6.95
C LEU A 90 -0.17 10.85 -7.58
N ALA A 91 -0.85 10.91 -8.72
CA ALA A 91 -1.26 12.16 -9.36
C ALA A 91 -2.27 12.94 -8.49
N ALA A 92 -3.24 12.25 -7.89
CA ALA A 92 -4.22 12.88 -7.01
C ALA A 92 -3.59 13.44 -5.72
N MET A 93 -2.51 12.81 -5.23
CA MET A 93 -1.76 13.29 -4.07
C MET A 93 -1.03 14.62 -4.28
N ALA A 94 -0.92 15.11 -5.53
CA ALA A 94 -0.44 16.46 -5.82
C ALA A 94 -1.31 17.55 -5.17
N ARG A 95 -2.60 17.28 -5.00
CA ARG A 95 -3.61 18.24 -4.51
C ARG A 95 -4.44 17.70 -3.34
N GLY A 96 -4.28 16.43 -3.02
CA GLY A 96 -5.02 15.72 -1.99
C GLY A 96 -4.19 15.41 -0.76
N THR A 97 -4.86 14.79 0.21
CA THR A 97 -4.27 14.30 1.45
C THR A 97 -4.44 12.78 1.52
N LEU A 98 -3.45 12.13 2.13
CA LEU A 98 -3.42 10.70 2.36
C LEU A 98 -3.90 10.41 3.79
N ALA A 99 -4.88 9.53 3.92
CA ALA A 99 -5.24 8.87 5.16
C ALA A 99 -4.81 7.39 5.10
N ILE A 100 -4.55 6.81 6.27
CA ILE A 100 -4.29 5.40 6.44
C ILE A 100 -5.39 4.83 7.34
N SER A 101 -5.95 3.70 6.93
CA SER A 101 -6.91 2.92 7.71
C SER A 101 -6.34 1.53 7.90
N LEU A 102 -5.99 1.18 9.15
CA LEU A 102 -5.56 -0.18 9.49
C LEU A 102 -6.62 -0.86 10.35
N ALA A 103 -7.19 -1.95 9.85
CA ALA A 103 -8.13 -2.76 10.59
C ALA A 103 -7.41 -3.83 11.41
N ASN A 104 -8.05 -4.26 12.49
CA ASN A 104 -7.64 -5.44 13.22
C ASN A 104 -7.98 -6.66 12.35
N ASN A 105 -6.98 -7.46 11.97
CA ASN A 105 -7.26 -8.70 11.24
C ASN A 105 -8.25 -9.54 12.05
N ASP A 106 -9.35 -9.95 11.40
CA ASP A 106 -10.49 -10.67 12.00
C ASP A 106 -11.41 -9.85 12.94
N GLY A 107 -11.24 -8.53 13.01
CA GLY A 107 -12.07 -7.61 13.79
C GLY A 107 -12.98 -6.70 12.95
N ALA A 108 -13.93 -6.03 13.60
CA ALA A 108 -14.81 -5.04 12.96
C ALA A 108 -14.28 -3.59 13.07
N ASP A 109 -13.20 -3.39 13.84
CA ASP A 109 -12.66 -2.07 14.15
C ASP A 109 -11.49 -1.70 13.23
N ALA A 110 -11.44 -0.43 12.85
CA ALA A 110 -10.33 0.16 12.13
C ALA A 110 -9.85 1.45 12.82
N LEU A 111 -8.54 1.64 12.84
CA LEU A 111 -7.94 2.91 13.22
C LEU A 111 -7.64 3.68 11.96
N VAL A 112 -8.07 4.94 11.94
CA VAL A 112 -7.85 5.83 10.80
C VAL A 112 -7.14 7.08 11.27
N TRP A 113 -6.14 7.52 10.52
CA TRP A 113 -5.42 8.76 10.77
C TRP A 113 -4.92 9.38 9.47
N ARG A 114 -4.60 10.66 9.53
CA ARG A 114 -3.94 11.36 8.42
C ARG A 114 -2.46 10.98 8.38
N SER A 115 -1.99 10.52 7.22
CA SER A 115 -0.58 10.20 7.02
C SER A 115 0.29 11.45 7.14
N ARG A 116 1.49 11.26 7.70
CA ARG A 116 2.54 12.29 7.78
C ARG A 116 3.35 12.40 6.50
N ILE A 117 3.23 11.43 5.60
CA ILE A 117 3.89 11.45 4.29
C ILE A 117 3.27 12.58 3.46
N LYS A 118 4.13 13.50 3.01
CA LYS A 118 3.70 14.73 2.36
C LYS A 118 3.66 14.57 0.84
N ALA A 119 2.92 15.47 0.20
CA ALA A 119 2.82 15.50 -1.27
C ALA A 119 4.18 15.45 -1.99
N PRO A 120 5.24 16.18 -1.57
CA PRO A 120 6.55 16.10 -2.25
C PRO A 120 7.13 14.68 -2.29
N GLU A 121 6.99 13.90 -1.23
CA GLU A 121 7.49 12.52 -1.16
C GLU A 121 6.73 11.59 -2.12
N LEU A 122 5.42 11.78 -2.23
CA LEU A 122 4.56 11.01 -3.13
C LEU A 122 4.75 11.43 -4.59
N LEU A 123 4.88 12.72 -4.85
CA LEU A 123 5.12 13.28 -6.18
C LEU A 123 6.46 12.81 -6.76
N ALA A 124 7.48 12.68 -5.92
CA ALA A 124 8.78 12.17 -6.34
C ALA A 124 8.70 10.74 -6.92
N LEU A 125 7.67 9.97 -6.58
CA LEU A 125 7.46 8.61 -7.11
C LEU A 125 6.86 8.59 -8.52
N GLN A 126 6.30 9.70 -9.01
CA GLN A 126 5.66 9.72 -10.34
C GLN A 126 6.65 9.42 -11.46
N VAL A 127 7.93 9.77 -11.29
CA VAL A 127 8.99 9.46 -12.27
C VAL A 127 9.22 7.96 -12.46
N LEU A 128 8.80 7.14 -11.47
CA LEU A 128 8.86 5.68 -11.50
C LEU A 128 7.52 5.05 -11.88
N ALA A 129 6.44 5.83 -11.96
CA ALA A 129 5.09 5.35 -12.24
C ALA A 129 4.83 5.19 -13.74
N MET A 130 5.61 4.31 -14.38
CA MET A 130 5.60 4.09 -15.82
C MET A 130 4.95 2.75 -16.19
N PRO A 131 4.08 2.70 -17.21
CA PRO A 131 3.53 1.43 -17.68
C PRO A 131 4.61 0.48 -18.18
N LEU A 132 4.44 -0.83 -17.92
CA LEU A 132 5.35 -1.84 -18.45
C LEU A 132 5.23 -1.99 -19.97
N SER A 133 6.37 -2.14 -20.64
CA SER A 133 6.40 -2.58 -22.03
C SER A 133 5.89 -4.03 -22.15
N GLN A 134 5.43 -4.42 -23.33
CA GLN A 134 4.97 -5.79 -23.58
C GLN A 134 6.10 -6.82 -23.36
N ALA A 135 7.35 -6.46 -23.67
CA ALA A 135 8.48 -7.37 -23.63
C ALA A 135 8.85 -7.85 -22.21
N VAL A 136 8.64 -7.03 -21.18
CA VAL A 136 9.04 -7.34 -19.80
C VAL A 136 7.89 -7.77 -18.89
N ARG A 137 6.64 -7.62 -19.37
CA ARG A 137 5.44 -7.72 -18.55
C ARG A 137 5.32 -9.04 -17.79
N GLU A 138 5.47 -10.16 -18.50
CA GLU A 138 5.35 -11.50 -17.92
C GLU A 138 6.41 -11.74 -16.84
N GLN A 139 7.66 -11.31 -17.10
CA GLN A 139 8.75 -11.43 -16.15
C GLN A 139 8.53 -10.58 -14.88
N VAL A 140 8.04 -9.35 -15.03
CA VAL A 140 7.72 -8.49 -13.88
C VAL A 140 6.58 -9.07 -13.04
N VAL A 141 5.57 -9.69 -13.65
CA VAL A 141 4.50 -10.40 -12.92
C VAL A 141 5.06 -11.56 -12.11
N MET A 142 6.00 -12.34 -12.66
CA MET A 142 6.65 -13.42 -11.90
C MET A 142 7.49 -12.86 -10.74
N GLU A 143 8.22 -11.76 -10.96
CA GLU A 143 8.97 -11.10 -9.90
C GLU A 143 8.09 -10.49 -8.82
N TYR A 144 6.87 -10.05 -9.15
CA TYR A 144 5.93 -9.48 -8.18
C TYR A 144 5.69 -10.40 -6.99
N PHE A 145 5.45 -11.70 -7.22
CA PHE A 145 5.23 -12.66 -6.13
C PHE A 145 6.47 -12.84 -5.25
N ARG A 146 7.66 -12.77 -5.84
CA ARG A 146 8.92 -12.76 -5.09
C ARG A 146 9.06 -11.48 -4.28
N VAL A 147 8.72 -10.33 -4.85
CA VAL A 147 8.71 -9.05 -4.14
C VAL A 147 7.75 -9.08 -2.95
N VAL A 148 6.54 -9.62 -3.13
CA VAL A 148 5.56 -9.80 -2.04
C VAL A 148 6.18 -10.61 -0.90
N LYS A 149 6.80 -11.75 -1.21
CA LYS A 149 7.48 -12.58 -0.22
C LYS A 149 8.64 -11.82 0.46
N ASP A 150 9.50 -11.15 -0.31
CA ASP A 150 10.61 -10.39 0.26
C ASP A 150 10.11 -9.27 1.18
N MET A 151 8.96 -8.66 0.85
CA MET A 151 8.34 -7.61 1.66
C MET A 151 7.67 -8.12 2.95
N THR A 152 7.58 -9.43 3.19
CA THR A 152 7.20 -9.95 4.52
C THR A 152 8.39 -10.11 5.45
N GLU A 153 9.62 -10.07 4.92
CA GLU A 153 10.84 -10.28 5.71
C GLU A 153 11.18 -9.03 6.55
N PRO A 154 11.34 -9.14 7.88
CA PRO A 154 11.61 -7.99 8.74
C PRO A 154 12.82 -7.16 8.30
N ALA A 155 13.91 -7.83 7.91
CA ALA A 155 15.16 -7.19 7.50
C ALA A 155 15.08 -6.43 6.16
N ARG A 156 14.02 -6.63 5.36
CA ARG A 156 13.94 -6.07 4.01
C ARG A 156 13.74 -4.56 3.99
N ILE A 157 13.01 -4.03 4.96
CA ILE A 157 12.81 -2.59 5.13
C ILE A 157 13.46 -2.19 6.45
N PRO A 158 14.45 -1.27 6.44
CA PRO A 158 15.13 -0.85 7.66
C PRO A 158 14.12 -0.28 8.67
N PRO A 159 14.37 -0.42 9.98
CA PRO A 159 13.49 0.15 10.99
C PRO A 159 13.50 1.69 10.99
N ALA A 160 12.42 2.26 11.49
CA ALA A 160 12.31 3.67 11.85
C ALA A 160 11.67 3.73 13.25
N PRO A 161 12.42 3.96 14.35
CA PRO A 161 13.73 4.60 14.54
C PRO A 161 14.96 3.69 14.36
N GLN A 162 16.15 4.28 14.24
CA GLN A 162 17.41 3.52 14.21
C GLN A 162 17.61 2.75 15.53
N GLY A 163 17.99 1.48 15.42
CA GLY A 163 18.27 0.60 16.56
C GLY A 163 17.08 -0.21 17.08
N GLU A 164 15.87 0.03 16.57
CA GLU A 164 14.69 -0.75 16.97
C GLU A 164 14.50 -1.97 16.05
N ALA A 165 14.56 -3.17 16.61
CA ALA A 165 14.40 -4.40 15.83
C ALA A 165 12.93 -4.65 15.46
N VAL A 166 12.65 -4.76 14.16
CA VAL A 166 11.36 -5.25 13.65
C VAL A 166 11.34 -6.78 13.79
N HIS A 167 10.35 -7.30 14.49
CA HIS A 167 10.13 -8.75 14.66
C HIS A 167 8.83 -9.24 14.03
N HIS A 168 7.92 -8.32 13.66
CA HIS A 168 6.67 -8.68 13.01
C HIS A 168 6.32 -7.71 11.89
N VAL A 169 5.89 -8.27 10.75
CA VAL A 169 5.50 -7.51 9.56
C VAL A 169 4.09 -7.91 9.14
N SER A 170 3.20 -6.92 8.99
CA SER A 170 1.93 -7.07 8.26
C SER A 170 2.09 -6.43 6.89
N LEU A 171 1.69 -7.12 5.82
CA LEU A 171 1.84 -6.65 4.45
C LEU A 171 0.48 -6.56 3.78
N THR A 172 0.09 -5.34 3.41
CA THR A 172 -1.02 -5.11 2.50
C THR A 172 -0.48 -4.95 1.09
N ILE A 173 -0.94 -5.81 0.19
CA ILE A 173 -0.52 -5.78 -1.21
C ILE A 173 -1.59 -5.12 -2.07
N LEU A 174 -1.17 -4.26 -2.99
CA LEU A 174 -2.03 -3.88 -4.10
C LEU A 174 -1.72 -4.81 -5.27
N MET A 175 -2.71 -5.63 -5.62
CA MET A 175 -2.60 -6.55 -6.75
C MET A 175 -2.50 -5.80 -8.09
N PRO A 176 -1.58 -6.18 -9.00
CA PRO A 176 -1.44 -5.54 -10.30
C PRO A 176 -2.44 -6.08 -11.34
N ASP A 177 -3.74 -5.90 -11.05
CA ASP A 177 -4.85 -6.53 -11.79
C ASP A 177 -4.87 -6.19 -13.29
N GLU A 178 -4.52 -4.95 -13.66
CA GLU A 178 -4.48 -4.60 -15.09
C GLU A 178 -3.32 -5.26 -15.82
N THR A 179 -2.14 -5.32 -15.19
CA THR A 179 -1.00 -6.03 -15.76
C THR A 179 -1.26 -7.52 -15.85
N LEU A 180 -1.81 -8.14 -14.80
CA LEU A 180 -2.20 -9.55 -14.78
C LEU A 180 -3.17 -9.90 -15.91
N ARG A 181 -4.25 -9.12 -16.09
CA ARG A 181 -5.22 -9.32 -17.18
C ARG A 181 -4.59 -9.21 -18.58
N LYS A 182 -3.53 -8.41 -18.73
CA LYS A 182 -2.80 -8.26 -19.99
C LYS A 182 -1.83 -9.41 -20.26
N CYS A 183 -1.49 -10.23 -19.26
CA CYS A 183 -0.75 -11.49 -19.42
C CYS A 183 -1.69 -12.66 -19.76
N ASP A 184 -2.90 -12.68 -19.16
CA ASP A 184 -3.89 -13.76 -19.32
C ASP A 184 -4.42 -13.98 -20.75
N LYS A 185 -4.27 -13.01 -21.67
CA LYS A 185 -4.71 -13.18 -23.06
C LYS A 185 -4.00 -14.30 -23.82
N ARG A 186 -2.86 -14.80 -23.33
CA ARG A 186 -2.18 -15.99 -23.87
C ARG A 186 -2.63 -17.30 -23.19
N LEU A 187 -3.12 -17.24 -21.96
CA LEU A 187 -3.60 -18.42 -21.21
C LEU A 187 -4.98 -18.89 -21.67
N MET A 188 -5.80 -18.01 -22.26
CA MET A 188 -7.08 -18.39 -22.90
C MET A 188 -6.99 -18.69 -24.42
N GLY A 189 -5.78 -18.62 -25.01
CA GLY A 189 -5.56 -18.87 -26.45
C GLY A 189 -5.01 -20.26 -26.81
N CYS A 190 -4.62 -21.07 -25.82
CA CYS A 190 -4.05 -22.42 -26.03
C CYS A 190 -4.99 -23.57 -25.66
N GLY A 191 -6.27 -23.32 -25.41
CA GLY A 191 -7.22 -24.34 -24.96
C GLY A 191 -8.52 -24.34 -25.77
N MET A 192 -8.44 -24.69 -27.05
CA MET A 192 -9.53 -25.34 -27.81
C MET A 192 -9.06 -25.66 -29.25
N MET A 193 -8.13 -26.60 -29.36
CA MET A 193 -8.07 -27.52 -30.50
C MET A 193 -7.79 -28.89 -29.91
N GLY A 194 -8.81 -29.75 -29.96
CA GLY A 194 -8.85 -31.07 -29.35
C GLY A 194 -10.30 -31.51 -29.25
#